data_AF-A0A7U7H2T6-F1
#
_entry.id   AF-A0A7U7H2T6-F1
#
_cell.length_a   1.000
_cell.length_b   1.000
_cell.length_c   1.000
_cell.angle_alpha   90.00
_cell.angle_beta   90.00
_cell.angle_gamma   90.00
#
_symmetry.space_group_name_H-M   'P 1'
#
loop_
_entity.id
_entity.type
_entity.pdbx_description
1 polymer ?
#
loop_
_entity_poly.entity_id
_entity_poly.type
_entity_poly.pdbx_seq_one_letter_code
_entity_poly.pdbx_strand_id
1 'polypeptide(L)'
;MMTKNDDSDSKSDSKGDSTDVNDYIDKNAKLDWNESKFKKLKVGKDSAKSIMKTYCKASDAQMSGDDLNMTYSGKDYSESVYLTFKKQYDGTFILSHASGNFPTDAVQTDDSYKSDWTKEQFDALNKGDYSNPSNGTKLEGILKDHPKASDADYTISTVREGEFKKELTVFYNDFKSEDGKLKTVYLLFDTTEDGDTF
;
A
#
# COMPACT_ATOMS: atom_id res chain seq x y z
N MET A 1 43.50 -13.09 -42.55
CA MET A 1 42.19 -12.52 -42.95
C MET A 1 41.14 -13.50 -42.48
N MET A 2 40.12 -13.20 -41.69
CA MET A 2 39.56 -11.97 -41.11
C MET A 2 38.87 -12.44 -39.81
N THR A 3 39.17 -11.81 -38.69
CA THR A 3 38.39 -11.92 -37.45
C THR A 3 37.07 -11.19 -37.67
N LYS A 4 35.93 -11.89 -37.54
CA LYS A 4 34.62 -11.27 -37.39
C LYS A 4 34.53 -10.76 -35.95
N ASN A 5 34.64 -9.45 -35.79
CA ASN A 5 34.13 -8.78 -34.60
C ASN A 5 32.62 -8.68 -34.79
N ASP A 6 31.86 -9.44 -34.00
CA ASP A 6 30.46 -9.14 -33.76
C ASP A 6 30.42 -7.89 -32.88
N ASP A 7 30.35 -6.72 -33.53
CA ASP A 7 29.99 -5.48 -32.87
C ASP A 7 28.53 -5.60 -32.42
N SER A 8 28.32 -6.17 -31.23
CA SER A 8 27.11 -5.96 -30.46
C SER A 8 27.08 -4.48 -30.10
N ASP A 9 26.48 -3.69 -30.99
CA ASP A 9 26.28 -2.25 -30.89
C ASP A 9 25.29 -1.98 -29.75
N SER A 10 25.75 -2.16 -28.49
CA SER A 10 25.04 -1.81 -27.28
C SER A 10 25.07 -0.28 -27.15
N LYS A 11 24.24 0.39 -27.96
CA LYS A 11 23.89 1.79 -27.75
C LYS A 11 23.11 1.87 -26.45
N SER A 12 23.85 2.09 -25.37
CA SER A 12 23.30 2.68 -24.16
C SER A 12 22.81 4.07 -24.55
N ASP A 13 21.54 4.17 -24.94
CA ASP A 13 20.85 5.44 -25.03
C ASP A 13 20.87 6.07 -23.63
N SER A 14 21.91 6.87 -23.36
CA SER A 14 22.16 7.64 -22.15
C SER A 14 21.16 8.79 -21.99
N LYS A 15 19.90 8.57 -22.38
CA LYS A 15 18.80 9.49 -22.12
C LYS A 15 18.12 9.00 -20.85
N GLY A 16 18.03 9.89 -19.87
CA GLY A 16 17.22 9.66 -18.68
C GLY A 16 15.78 9.31 -19.03
N ASP A 17 15.03 8.89 -18.02
CA ASP A 17 13.64 8.50 -18.21
C ASP A 17 12.77 9.68 -18.67
N SER A 18 11.65 9.38 -19.32
CA SER A 18 10.74 10.40 -19.82
C SER A 18 10.13 11.23 -18.69
N THR A 19 9.92 12.52 -18.93
CA THR A 19 9.16 13.38 -18.01
C THR A 19 7.71 13.59 -18.44
N ASP A 20 7.27 12.99 -19.55
CA ASP A 20 5.86 12.98 -19.95
C ASP A 20 5.11 11.91 -19.16
N VAL A 21 4.12 12.32 -18.35
CA VAL A 21 3.31 11.41 -17.54
C VAL A 21 2.56 10.38 -18.41
N ASN A 22 2.21 10.71 -19.65
CA ASN A 22 1.47 9.80 -20.53
C ASN A 22 2.31 8.58 -20.95
N ASP A 23 3.64 8.65 -20.84
CA ASP A 23 4.50 7.49 -21.07
C ASP A 23 4.32 6.40 -20.00
N TYR A 24 3.80 6.76 -18.82
CA TYR A 24 3.60 5.87 -17.68
C TYR A 24 2.16 5.37 -17.52
N ILE A 25 1.22 5.90 -18.32
CA ILE A 25 -0.23 5.65 -18.15
C ILE A 25 -0.76 4.72 -19.24
N ASP A 26 -1.60 3.76 -18.82
CA ASP A 26 -2.56 3.08 -19.67
C ASP A 26 -3.94 3.17 -19.01
N LYS A 27 -4.85 3.93 -19.62
CA LYS A 27 -6.21 4.14 -19.10
C LYS A 27 -7.06 2.86 -19.07
N ASN A 28 -6.63 1.82 -19.79
CA ASN A 28 -7.29 0.51 -19.80
C ASN A 28 -6.57 -0.50 -18.91
N ALA A 29 -5.53 -0.08 -18.18
CA ALA A 29 -4.82 -0.94 -17.25
C ALA A 29 -5.81 -1.52 -16.23
N LYS A 30 -5.69 -2.83 -16.01
CA LYS A 30 -6.40 -3.52 -14.94
C LYS A 30 -5.43 -3.74 -13.80
N LEU A 31 -5.90 -3.56 -12.57
CA LEU A 31 -5.11 -3.93 -11.41
C LEU A 31 -4.86 -5.44 -11.42
N ASP A 32 -3.59 -5.81 -11.52
CA ASP A 32 -3.09 -7.18 -11.38
C ASP A 32 -1.97 -7.22 -10.33
N TRP A 33 -2.22 -6.54 -9.20
CA TRP A 33 -1.34 -6.53 -8.04
C TRP A 33 -1.92 -7.40 -6.93
N ASN A 34 -1.02 -8.00 -6.16
CA ASN A 34 -1.34 -8.67 -4.90
C ASN A 34 -0.13 -8.53 -3.97
N GLU A 35 -0.29 -8.89 -2.70
CA GLU A 35 0.78 -8.75 -1.70
C GLU A 35 2.08 -9.47 -2.13
N SER A 36 1.98 -10.65 -2.76
CA SER A 36 3.15 -11.40 -3.22
C SER A 36 3.94 -10.67 -4.32
N LYS A 37 3.24 -10.00 -5.25
CA LYS A 37 3.86 -9.14 -6.26
C LYS A 37 4.44 -7.88 -5.63
N PHE A 38 3.71 -7.25 -4.72
CA PHE A 38 4.16 -6.07 -4.00
C PHE A 38 5.47 -6.32 -3.24
N LYS A 39 5.57 -7.46 -2.54
CA LYS A 39 6.77 -7.88 -1.80
C LYS A 39 8.01 -8.13 -2.65
N LYS A 40 7.89 -8.15 -3.98
CA LYS A 40 9.04 -8.27 -4.90
C LYS A 40 9.65 -6.92 -5.27
N LEU A 41 9.02 -5.81 -4.90
CA LEU A 41 9.54 -4.46 -5.12
C LEU A 41 10.84 -4.24 -4.35
N LYS A 42 11.79 -3.56 -4.99
CA LYS A 42 13.10 -3.24 -4.44
C LYS A 42 13.30 -1.72 -4.43
N VAL A 43 12.91 -1.10 -3.33
CA VAL A 43 13.12 0.33 -3.10
C VAL A 43 14.63 0.65 -3.18
N GLY A 44 14.97 1.71 -3.90
CA GLY A 44 16.35 2.11 -4.18
C GLY A 44 17.02 1.37 -5.34
N LYS A 45 16.35 0.41 -5.99
CA LYS A 45 16.90 -0.37 -7.10
C LYS A 45 15.99 -0.41 -8.32
N ASP A 46 14.69 -0.64 -8.12
CA ASP A 46 13.74 -0.73 -9.22
C ASP A 46 13.53 0.64 -9.86
N SER A 47 13.64 0.70 -11.19
CA SER A 47 13.30 1.90 -11.96
C SER A 47 11.85 1.87 -12.43
N ALA A 48 11.26 3.04 -12.72
CA ALA A 48 9.91 3.14 -13.28
C ALA A 48 9.77 2.29 -14.56
N LYS A 49 10.79 2.29 -15.42
CA LYS A 49 10.85 1.45 -16.63
C LYS A 49 10.84 -0.05 -16.33
N SER A 50 11.59 -0.50 -15.32
CA SER A 50 11.63 -1.90 -14.91
C SER A 50 10.31 -2.38 -14.30
N ILE A 51 9.65 -1.52 -13.52
CA ILE A 51 8.32 -1.76 -12.96
C ILE A 51 7.30 -1.88 -14.09
N MET A 52 7.25 -0.94 -15.03
CA MET A 52 6.29 -1.01 -16.15
C MET A 52 6.51 -2.23 -17.04
N LYS A 53 7.76 -2.67 -17.21
CA LYS A 53 8.06 -3.89 -17.96
C LYS A 53 7.51 -5.14 -17.26
N THR A 54 7.46 -5.13 -15.93
CA THR A 54 7.07 -6.29 -15.11
C THR A 54 5.58 -6.30 -14.79
N TYR A 55 5.00 -5.12 -14.52
CA TYR A 55 3.66 -4.94 -13.97
C TYR A 55 2.74 -4.09 -14.86
N CYS A 56 3.13 -3.84 -16.11
CA CYS A 56 2.46 -2.95 -17.06
C CYS A 56 2.44 -1.49 -16.62
N LYS A 57 1.86 -0.62 -17.45
CA LYS A 57 1.69 0.81 -17.14
C LYS A 57 0.66 1.01 -16.03
N ALA A 58 0.79 2.12 -15.32
CA ALA A 58 -0.14 2.53 -14.26
C ALA A 58 -1.47 3.03 -14.86
N SER A 59 -2.52 3.02 -14.06
CA SER A 59 -3.81 3.63 -14.45
C SER A 59 -3.78 5.15 -14.40
N ASP A 60 -2.93 5.71 -13.53
CA ASP A 60 -2.67 7.15 -13.45
C ASP A 60 -1.19 7.41 -13.11
N ALA A 61 -0.67 8.56 -13.51
CA ALA A 61 0.66 9.01 -13.16
C ALA A 61 0.76 10.53 -13.09
N GLN A 62 1.57 11.02 -12.16
CA GLN A 62 1.72 12.44 -11.88
C GLN A 62 3.19 12.78 -11.65
N MET A 63 3.63 13.92 -12.17
CA MET A 63 4.94 14.51 -11.87
C MET A 63 4.79 15.61 -10.82
N SER A 64 5.63 15.58 -9.79
CA SER A 64 5.73 16.60 -8.75
C SER A 64 7.19 16.94 -8.51
N GLY A 65 7.69 17.97 -9.21
CA GLY A 65 9.11 18.30 -9.18
C GLY A 65 9.97 17.17 -9.73
N ASP A 66 10.82 16.59 -8.87
CA ASP A 66 11.67 15.45 -9.18
C ASP A 66 11.04 14.08 -8.85
N ASP A 67 9.79 14.07 -8.38
CA ASP A 67 9.09 12.83 -8.04
C ASP A 67 8.09 12.46 -9.15
N LEU A 68 8.14 11.20 -9.57
CA LEU A 68 7.13 10.54 -10.38
C LEU A 68 6.28 9.66 -9.47
N ASN A 69 4.97 9.90 -9.47
CA ASN A 69 4.01 9.09 -8.74
C ASN A 69 3.19 8.27 -9.73
N MET A 70 3.15 6.96 -9.55
CA MET A 70 2.38 6.02 -10.37
C MET A 70 1.34 5.33 -9.51
N THR A 71 0.08 5.36 -9.95
CA THR A 71 -1.04 4.74 -9.26
C THR A 71 -1.64 3.64 -10.11
N TYR A 72 -1.69 2.43 -9.57
CA TYR A 72 -2.43 1.30 -10.12
C TYR A 72 -3.70 1.15 -9.30
N SER A 73 -4.86 1.42 -9.89
CA SER A 73 -6.15 1.36 -9.20
C SER A 73 -6.99 0.18 -9.68
N GLY A 74 -7.66 -0.48 -8.74
CA GLY A 74 -8.78 -1.37 -9.00
C GLY A 74 -10.03 -0.60 -9.44
N LYS A 75 -11.13 -1.31 -9.71
CA LYS A 75 -12.38 -0.71 -10.20
C LYS A 75 -12.99 0.29 -9.20
N ASP A 76 -12.87 0.00 -7.91
CA ASP A 76 -13.59 0.70 -6.85
C ASP A 76 -12.65 1.45 -5.88
N TYR A 77 -11.38 1.64 -6.27
CA TYR A 77 -10.30 2.30 -5.48
C TYR A 77 -9.94 1.67 -4.13
N SER A 78 -10.73 0.71 -3.64
CA SER A 78 -10.43 -0.10 -2.45
C SER A 78 -9.10 -0.84 -2.61
N GLU A 79 -8.85 -1.37 -3.81
CA GLU A 79 -7.56 -1.96 -4.15
C GLU A 79 -6.72 -0.97 -4.93
N SER A 80 -5.51 -0.69 -4.45
CA SER A 80 -4.60 0.19 -5.16
C SER A 80 -3.14 -0.09 -4.82
N VAL A 81 -2.24 0.24 -5.74
CA VAL A 81 -0.79 0.29 -5.49
C VAL A 81 -0.29 1.66 -5.92
N TYR A 82 0.35 2.35 -4.99
CA TYR A 82 0.95 3.66 -5.16
C TYR A 82 2.45 3.55 -5.07
N LEU A 83 3.14 3.98 -6.13
CA LEU A 83 4.59 3.94 -6.23
C LEU A 83 5.12 5.36 -6.44
N THR A 84 6.03 5.78 -5.58
CA THR A 84 6.77 7.03 -5.73
C THR A 84 8.18 6.71 -6.19
N PHE A 85 8.62 7.38 -7.25
CA PHE A 85 9.96 7.29 -7.78
C PHE A 85 10.63 8.65 -7.69
N LYS A 86 11.89 8.66 -7.31
CA LYS A 86 12.71 9.87 -7.25
C LYS A 86 13.66 9.92 -8.43
N LYS A 87 13.73 11.07 -9.09
CA LYS A 87 14.68 11.32 -10.17
C LYS A 87 16.11 11.33 -9.65
N GLN A 88 16.97 10.59 -10.33
CA GLN A 88 18.40 10.54 -10.08
C GLN A 88 19.14 11.56 -10.95
N TYR A 89 20.43 11.77 -10.67
CA TYR A 89 21.26 12.72 -11.41
C TYR A 89 21.35 12.41 -12.91
N ASP A 90 21.34 11.14 -13.29
CA ASP A 90 21.33 10.68 -14.68
C ASP A 90 19.95 10.78 -15.37
N GLY A 91 18.94 11.25 -14.62
CA GLY A 91 17.56 11.41 -15.09
C GLY A 91 16.70 10.16 -15.00
N THR A 92 17.19 9.03 -14.45
CA THR A 92 16.34 7.86 -14.20
C THR A 92 15.44 8.05 -12.97
N PHE A 93 14.26 7.44 -12.99
CA PHE A 93 13.33 7.41 -11.86
C PHE A 93 13.48 6.11 -11.09
N ILE A 94 13.96 6.18 -9.85
CA ILE A 94 14.17 5.02 -8.97
C ILE A 94 13.15 5.02 -7.84
N LEU A 95 12.55 3.86 -7.58
CA LEU A 95 11.52 3.67 -6.55
C LEU A 95 12.06 4.12 -5.20
N SER A 96 11.38 5.05 -4.55
CA SER A 96 11.73 5.60 -3.24
C SER A 96 10.73 5.21 -2.16
N HIS A 97 9.48 4.93 -2.54
CA HIS A 97 8.42 4.51 -1.65
C HIS A 97 7.37 3.72 -2.43
N ALA A 98 6.80 2.70 -1.79
CA ALA A 98 5.65 1.97 -2.29
C ALA A 98 4.64 1.76 -1.17
N SER A 99 3.35 1.89 -1.51
CA SER A 99 2.22 1.54 -0.64
C SER A 99 1.17 0.79 -1.47
N GLY A 100 0.50 -0.18 -0.88
CA GLY A 100 -0.60 -0.90 -1.52
C GLY A 100 -1.73 -1.17 -0.53
N ASN A 101 -2.96 -0.91 -0.95
CA ASN A 101 -4.17 -1.34 -0.26
C ASN A 101 -4.70 -2.61 -0.93
N PHE A 102 -4.93 -3.65 -0.14
CA PHE A 102 -5.44 -4.93 -0.62
C PHE A 102 -6.62 -5.39 0.24
N PRO A 103 -7.55 -6.19 -0.30
CA PRO A 103 -8.64 -6.74 0.49
C PRO A 103 -8.08 -7.64 1.60
N THR A 104 -8.76 -7.65 2.74
CA THR A 104 -8.43 -8.49 3.89
C THR A 104 -9.66 -9.24 4.38
N ASP A 105 -9.46 -10.47 4.84
CA ASP A 105 -10.46 -11.30 5.50
C ASP A 105 -10.28 -11.33 7.02
N ALA A 106 -9.32 -10.57 7.55
CA ALA A 106 -9.03 -10.50 8.99
C ALA A 106 -10.18 -9.93 9.82
N VAL A 107 -11.05 -9.13 9.20
CA VAL A 107 -12.22 -8.50 9.85
C VAL A 107 -13.44 -8.66 8.96
N GLN A 108 -14.55 -9.12 9.55
CA GLN A 108 -15.83 -9.14 8.86
C GLN A 108 -16.42 -7.72 8.81
N THR A 109 -16.73 -7.23 7.62
CA THR A 109 -17.39 -5.93 7.41
C THR A 109 -18.90 -6.08 7.14
N ASP A 110 -19.67 -5.07 7.52
CA ASP A 110 -21.12 -5.02 7.36
C ASP A 110 -21.59 -3.57 7.15
N ASP A 111 -22.05 -3.23 5.94
CA ASP A 111 -22.54 -1.88 5.60
C ASP A 111 -23.74 -1.43 6.47
N SER A 112 -24.42 -2.38 7.11
CA SER A 112 -25.56 -2.13 8.00
C SER A 112 -25.18 -2.03 9.48
N TYR A 113 -23.86 -2.00 9.78
CA TYR A 113 -23.30 -1.98 11.12
C TYR A 113 -24.02 -1.00 12.07
N LYS A 114 -24.22 -1.47 13.30
CA LYS A 114 -24.77 -0.71 14.42
C LYS A 114 -23.80 -0.75 15.57
N SER A 115 -23.52 0.43 16.13
CA SER A 115 -22.46 0.55 17.11
C SER A 115 -22.78 -0.20 18.39
N ASP A 116 -21.93 -1.16 18.72
CA ASP A 116 -21.92 -1.89 19.99
C ASP A 116 -20.89 -1.33 20.98
N TRP A 117 -19.99 -0.45 20.53
CA TRP A 117 -18.97 0.22 21.34
C TRP A 117 -19.56 1.21 22.35
N THR A 118 -19.12 1.09 23.61
CA THR A 118 -19.24 2.15 24.63
C THR A 118 -17.92 2.89 24.81
N LYS A 119 -17.98 4.06 25.47
CA LYS A 119 -16.79 4.83 25.78
C LYS A 119 -15.83 4.06 26.70
N GLU A 120 -16.38 3.33 27.68
CA GLU A 120 -15.59 2.55 28.65
C GLU A 120 -14.82 1.41 27.97
N GLN A 121 -15.43 0.72 26.99
CA GLN A 121 -14.75 -0.31 26.22
C GLN A 121 -13.59 0.26 25.41
N PHE A 122 -13.81 1.41 24.76
CA PHE A 122 -12.76 2.09 23.99
C PHE A 122 -11.63 2.61 24.89
N ASP A 123 -11.96 3.24 26.01
CA ASP A 123 -10.97 3.77 26.97
C ASP A 123 -10.14 2.65 27.63
N ALA A 124 -10.65 1.42 27.68
CA ALA A 124 -9.94 0.27 28.22
C ALA A 124 -8.91 -0.33 27.23
N LEU A 125 -8.90 0.11 25.97
CA LEU A 125 -7.91 -0.33 24.99
C LEU A 125 -6.53 0.23 25.32
N ASN A 126 -5.53 -0.64 25.30
CA ASN A 126 -4.13 -0.24 25.33
C ASN A 126 -3.64 0.07 23.92
N LYS A 127 -3.04 1.26 23.74
CA LYS A 127 -2.34 1.63 22.52
C LYS A 127 -0.93 1.03 22.52
N GLY A 128 -0.55 0.39 21.42
CA GLY A 128 0.82 -0.10 21.22
C GLY A 128 1.86 1.03 21.24
N ASP A 129 3.09 0.72 21.67
CA ASP A 129 4.23 1.62 21.49
C ASP A 129 4.79 1.45 20.07
N TYR A 130 5.22 2.55 19.44
CA TYR A 130 5.85 2.52 18.14
C TYR A 130 7.10 1.62 18.10
N SER A 131 7.85 1.56 19.21
CA SER A 131 9.05 0.71 19.31
C SER A 131 8.73 -0.77 19.57
N ASN A 132 7.54 -1.05 20.11
CA ASN A 132 7.09 -2.39 20.42
C ASN A 132 5.55 -2.46 20.39
N PRO A 133 4.94 -2.60 19.21
CA PRO A 133 3.47 -2.60 19.07
C PRO A 133 2.79 -3.72 19.85
N SER A 134 3.50 -4.79 20.21
CA SER A 134 2.93 -5.98 20.84
C SER A 134 2.39 -5.75 22.27
N ASN A 135 2.63 -4.57 22.86
CA ASN A 135 2.00 -4.16 24.12
C ASN A 135 0.60 -3.54 23.92
N GLY A 136 0.18 -3.34 22.66
CA GLY A 136 -1.15 -2.91 22.26
C GLY A 136 -2.21 -3.99 22.43
N THR A 137 -3.47 -3.59 22.30
CA THR A 137 -4.59 -4.51 22.37
C THR A 137 -4.67 -5.32 21.09
N LYS A 138 -4.53 -6.64 21.20
CA LYS A 138 -4.66 -7.54 20.05
C LYS A 138 -6.02 -7.39 19.35
N LEU A 139 -5.99 -7.37 18.02
CA LEU A 139 -7.19 -7.42 17.19
C LEU A 139 -8.12 -8.58 17.57
N GLU A 140 -7.56 -9.78 17.79
CA GLU A 140 -8.34 -10.97 18.18
C GLU A 140 -9.15 -10.74 19.47
N GLY A 141 -8.63 -9.97 20.42
CA GLY A 141 -9.35 -9.61 21.64
C GLY A 141 -10.54 -8.72 21.34
N ILE A 142 -10.35 -7.73 20.48
CA ILE A 142 -11.40 -6.79 20.06
C ILE A 142 -12.49 -7.51 19.27
N LEU A 143 -12.13 -8.41 18.35
CA LEU A 143 -13.10 -9.15 17.52
C LEU A 143 -13.97 -10.14 18.32
N LYS A 144 -13.59 -10.49 19.56
CA LYS A 144 -14.46 -11.27 20.46
C LYS A 144 -15.65 -10.48 20.95
N ASP A 145 -15.43 -9.19 21.25
CA ASP A 145 -16.45 -8.29 21.78
C ASP A 145 -17.16 -7.50 20.67
N HIS A 146 -16.43 -7.22 19.58
CA HIS A 146 -16.84 -6.41 18.43
C HIS A 146 -16.57 -7.18 17.11
N PRO A 147 -17.34 -8.25 16.82
CA PRO A 147 -17.01 -9.21 15.75
C PRO A 147 -17.19 -8.68 14.33
N LYS A 148 -17.88 -7.54 14.16
CA LYS A 148 -18.13 -6.92 12.85
C LYS A 148 -17.77 -5.44 12.89
N ALA A 149 -17.15 -4.97 11.82
CA ALA A 149 -16.86 -3.56 11.60
C ALA A 149 -17.75 -3.00 10.48
N SER A 150 -17.81 -1.68 10.36
CA SER A 150 -18.40 -1.05 9.17
C SER A 150 -17.47 -1.14 7.96
N ASP A 151 -16.16 -1.09 8.18
CA ASP A 151 -15.16 -1.16 7.11
C ASP A 151 -13.80 -1.59 7.67
N ALA A 152 -12.92 -2.10 6.80
CA ALA A 152 -11.54 -2.42 7.15
C ALA A 152 -10.61 -2.31 5.94
N ASP A 153 -9.50 -1.59 6.11
CA ASP A 153 -8.47 -1.38 5.10
C ASP A 153 -7.16 -2.04 5.53
N TYR A 154 -6.51 -2.75 4.60
CA TYR A 154 -5.22 -3.37 4.84
C TYR A 154 -4.16 -2.79 3.90
N THR A 155 -3.22 -2.06 4.50
CA THR A 155 -2.14 -1.41 3.79
C THR A 155 -0.82 -2.13 4.03
N ILE A 156 -0.07 -2.35 2.96
CA ILE A 156 1.35 -2.74 3.02
C ILE A 156 2.20 -1.64 2.41
N SER A 157 3.26 -1.24 3.08
CA SER A 157 4.16 -0.19 2.60
C SER A 157 5.64 -0.57 2.77
N THR A 158 6.49 0.06 1.98
CA THR A 158 7.94 -0.07 2.09
C THR A 158 8.66 1.20 1.65
N VAL A 159 9.71 1.55 2.41
CA VAL A 159 10.63 2.66 2.12
C VAL A 159 12.08 2.18 1.99
N ARG A 160 12.33 0.88 2.19
CA ARG A 160 13.64 0.22 2.13
C ARG A 160 13.47 -1.20 1.64
N GLU A 161 14.35 -1.66 0.76
CA GLU A 161 14.29 -3.02 0.22
C GLU A 161 14.26 -4.07 1.33
N GLY A 162 13.28 -4.97 1.28
CA GLY A 162 13.11 -6.07 2.22
C GLY A 162 12.42 -5.70 3.54
N GLU A 163 12.18 -4.42 3.82
CA GLU A 163 11.46 -3.95 5.00
C GLU A 163 10.03 -3.57 4.62
N PHE A 164 9.06 -4.40 5.00
CA PHE A 164 7.64 -4.17 4.72
C PHE A 164 6.90 -3.89 6.03
N LYS A 165 6.16 -2.77 6.06
CA LYS A 165 5.22 -2.46 7.13
C LYS A 165 3.82 -2.87 6.69
N LYS A 166 3.09 -3.54 7.58
CA LYS A 166 1.69 -3.92 7.38
C LYS A 166 0.83 -3.25 8.43
N GLU A 167 -0.24 -2.62 7.99
CA GLU A 167 -1.17 -1.90 8.84
C GLU A 167 -2.60 -2.30 8.49
N LEU A 168 -3.38 -2.64 9.52
CA LEU A 168 -4.81 -2.88 9.39
C LEU A 168 -5.54 -1.72 10.05
N THR A 169 -6.42 -1.06 9.30
CA THR A 169 -7.32 -0.05 9.84
C THR A 169 -8.72 -0.63 9.92
N VAL A 170 -9.36 -0.52 11.08
CA VAL A 170 -10.73 -1.01 11.29
C VAL A 170 -11.62 0.16 11.69
N PHE A 171 -12.72 0.31 10.98
CA PHE A 171 -13.67 1.38 11.15
C PHE A 171 -15.00 0.84 11.70
N TYR A 172 -15.47 1.42 12.80
CA TYR A 172 -16.78 1.16 13.36
C TYR A 172 -17.60 2.46 13.34
N ASN A 173 -18.33 2.69 12.24
CA ASN A 173 -19.08 3.91 12.00
C ASN A 173 -20.59 3.66 12.05
N ASP A 174 -21.27 4.31 12.98
CA ASP A 174 -22.73 4.44 13.04
C ASP A 174 -23.10 5.87 13.46
N PHE A 175 -23.21 6.78 12.49
CA PHE A 175 -23.46 8.20 12.76
C PHE A 175 -24.81 8.49 13.44
N LYS A 176 -25.70 7.49 13.47
CA LYS A 176 -27.02 7.51 14.12
C LYS A 176 -27.07 6.58 15.34
N SER A 177 -25.93 6.28 15.95
CA SER A 177 -25.86 5.43 17.12
C SER A 177 -26.76 5.95 18.25
N GLU A 178 -27.26 5.01 19.04
CA GLU A 178 -28.08 5.30 20.22
C GLU A 178 -27.25 5.98 21.32
N ASP A 179 -27.94 6.62 22.27
CA ASP A 179 -27.29 7.25 23.43
C ASP A 179 -26.46 6.23 24.22
N GLY A 180 -25.24 6.62 24.59
CA GLY A 180 -24.29 5.73 25.26
C GLY A 180 -23.43 4.86 24.33
N LYS A 181 -23.71 4.87 23.02
CA LYS A 181 -22.86 4.23 22.01
C LYS A 181 -21.98 5.23 21.28
N LEU A 182 -20.79 4.79 20.89
CA LEU A 182 -19.86 5.61 20.11
C LEU A 182 -20.29 5.64 18.64
N LYS A 183 -20.33 6.84 18.04
CA LYS A 183 -20.67 7.01 16.61
C LYS A 183 -19.56 6.55 15.68
N THR A 184 -18.32 6.69 16.13
CA THR A 184 -17.13 6.38 15.35
C THR A 184 -16.08 5.84 16.29
N VAL A 185 -15.56 4.66 15.98
CA VAL A 185 -14.33 4.12 16.54
C VAL A 185 -13.39 3.82 15.38
N TYR A 186 -12.17 4.34 15.46
CA TYR A 186 -11.11 4.15 14.47
C TYR A 186 -9.95 3.47 15.17
N LEU A 187 -9.60 2.26 14.72
CA LEU A 187 -8.49 1.49 15.28
C LEU A 187 -7.48 1.19 14.18
N LEU A 188 -6.23 1.56 14.41
CA LEU A 188 -5.11 1.25 13.54
C LEU A 188 -4.24 0.24 14.26
N PHE A 189 -3.92 -0.86 13.57
CA PHE A 189 -3.11 -1.93 14.09
C PHE A 189 -1.86 -2.14 13.24
N ASP A 190 -0.75 -2.43 13.89
CA ASP A 190 0.45 -2.95 13.23
C ASP A 190 0.35 -4.47 13.13
N THR A 191 0.70 -5.03 11.97
CA THR A 191 0.74 -6.48 11.75
C THR A 191 2.18 -6.97 11.63
N THR A 192 2.55 -7.92 12.46
CA THR A 192 3.88 -8.55 12.44
C THR A 192 4.05 -9.43 11.19
N GLU A 193 5.29 -9.83 10.89
CA GLU A 193 5.54 -10.77 9.77
C GLU A 193 4.83 -12.12 9.97
N ASP A 194 4.68 -12.56 11.23
CA ASP A 194 3.98 -13.79 11.63
C ASP A 194 2.45 -13.67 11.54
N GLY A 195 1.92 -12.46 11.26
CA GLY A 195 0.49 -12.21 11.09
C GLY A 195 -0.26 -11.83 12.38
N ASP A 196 0.44 -11.62 13.50
CA ASP A 196 -0.18 -11.07 14.71
C ASP A 196 -0.46 -9.57 14.53
N THR A 197 -1.63 -9.11 14.98
CA THR A 197 -2.09 -7.73 14.79
C THR A 197 -2.42 -7.06 16.14
N PHE A 198 -1.79 -5.91 16.43
CA PHE A 198 -1.82 -5.20 17.72
C PHE A 198 -2.01 -3.68 17.61
#